data_AF-A0A2H5Q0S4-F1
#
_entry.id   AF-A0A2H5Q0S4-F1
#
_cell.length_a   1.000
_cell.length_b   1.000
_cell.length_c   1.000
_cell.angle_alpha   90.00
_cell.angle_beta   90.00
_cell.angle_gamma   90.00
#
_symmetry.space_group_name_H-M   'P 1'
#
loop_
_entity.id
_entity.type
_entity.pdbx_description
1 polymer ?
#
loop_
_entity_poly.entity_id
_entity_poly.type
_entity_poly.pdbx_seq_one_letter_code
_entity_poly.pdbx_strand_id
1 'polypeptide(L)'
;MWKLKVGEGNGEKDESIYSTNNYAGRQIWEFDPEAGSEEERAQVEAARLHFYNNRDHLKPSADLLWRMQFLKEKKFKQTIPQVKIKVDGDEEEITYETAATTALRRGVRFFSALQSSDGHWPAENAGPLFFQPPLVMCLYITGHLNTVFPAESEHRKEILRYIHYHQNEDGGWGLHIEGASTMFCTALNYICLRILGQPPHHIACATARNWILDRGGVTLIPSWGKTWLSILGVFDWSGCNPMPPEFWILPSFLPMHPGKMWCYCRMVYMPMSYLYGKRFVGAITPLVVELRQELYPEAEPYHKVNWGKARHLCAKEDAYYPHPWIQDLIWDTLYVFTEPLLTRWPFNKFIREKALQVTMDHIHYEDHNSRYITIGCVEKVLCMLACWVEHPNGDSFKKHLARIPDYLWVAEDGMKMQSFGSQMWDTGFAIQALLATNLIDEIGPVLKRGHEFINASQARSRSRDFVKVKDNPSGDFKRMYRHISEEGLDLFPPK
;
A
#
# COMPACT_ATOMS: atom_id res chain seq x y z
N MET A 1 4.42 7.85 -22.68
CA MET A 1 5.17 8.05 -21.43
C MET A 1 4.23 8.13 -20.24
N TRP A 2 4.72 7.75 -19.06
CA TRP A 2 4.03 7.97 -17.79
C TRP A 2 4.14 9.43 -17.35
N LYS A 3 3.02 10.01 -16.93
CA LYS A 3 2.93 11.38 -16.43
C LYS A 3 2.36 11.38 -15.00
N LEU A 4 3.03 12.10 -14.10
CA LEU A 4 2.52 12.34 -12.76
C LEU A 4 1.57 13.55 -12.80
N LYS A 5 0.31 13.34 -12.44
CA LYS A 5 -0.67 14.41 -12.21
C LYS A 5 -0.76 14.74 -10.74
N VAL A 6 -0.87 16.03 -10.44
CA VAL A 6 -0.88 16.56 -9.08
C VAL A 6 -2.06 17.52 -8.91
N GLY A 7 -2.82 17.36 -7.81
CA GLY A 7 -3.86 18.31 -7.45
C GLY A 7 -5.14 18.21 -8.27
N GLU A 8 -5.29 17.15 -9.08
CA GLU A 8 -6.42 16.98 -10.01
C GLU A 8 -7.44 15.96 -9.48
N GLY A 9 -8.74 16.30 -9.60
CA GLY A 9 -9.85 15.34 -9.45
C GLY A 9 -10.12 14.56 -10.74
N ASN A 10 -11.11 13.67 -10.76
CA ASN A 10 -11.51 12.91 -11.97
C ASN A 10 -12.39 13.72 -12.95
N GLY A 11 -12.14 15.03 -13.08
CA GLY A 11 -13.02 15.95 -13.81
C GLY A 11 -14.37 16.19 -13.12
N GLU A 12 -15.15 17.17 -13.61
CA GLU A 12 -16.43 17.61 -12.98
C GLU A 12 -17.57 16.58 -13.05
N LYS A 13 -17.35 15.37 -13.60
CA LYS A 13 -18.41 14.38 -13.90
C LYS A 13 -18.35 13.08 -13.10
N ASP A 14 -17.28 12.83 -12.34
CA ASP A 14 -17.14 11.59 -11.56
C ASP A 14 -17.53 11.82 -10.10
N GLU A 15 -18.80 11.57 -9.76
CA GLU A 15 -19.33 11.69 -8.39
C GLU A 15 -18.72 10.69 -7.40
N SER A 16 -17.92 9.72 -7.87
CA SER A 16 -17.32 8.70 -7.02
C SER A 16 -16.08 9.17 -6.25
N ILE A 17 -15.49 10.32 -6.63
CA ILE A 17 -14.35 10.93 -5.95
C ILE A 17 -14.72 12.33 -5.48
N TYR A 18 -14.42 12.62 -4.22
CA TYR A 18 -14.63 13.93 -3.60
C TYR A 18 -13.53 14.21 -2.56
N SER A 19 -13.25 15.49 -2.29
CA SER A 19 -12.17 15.93 -1.41
C SER A 19 -12.60 17.16 -0.60
N THR A 20 -12.05 17.34 0.60
CA THR A 20 -12.31 18.55 1.42
C THR A 20 -11.37 19.71 1.13
N ASN A 21 -10.29 19.48 0.38
CA ASN A 21 -9.24 20.48 0.12
C ASN A 21 -9.01 20.75 -1.37
N ASN A 22 -10.00 20.45 -2.22
CA ASN A 22 -9.90 20.60 -3.67
C ASN A 22 -8.72 19.78 -4.26
N TYR A 23 -8.55 18.55 -3.79
CA TYR A 23 -7.58 17.57 -4.27
C TYR A 23 -6.10 17.94 -4.09
N ALA A 24 -5.76 19.01 -3.37
CA ALA A 24 -4.36 19.36 -3.11
C ALA A 24 -3.64 18.18 -2.44
N GLY A 25 -2.48 17.80 -2.97
CA GLY A 25 -1.69 16.65 -2.52
C GLY A 25 -2.02 15.35 -3.24
N ARG A 26 -3.14 15.26 -3.97
CA ARG A 26 -3.46 14.06 -4.74
C ARG A 26 -2.44 13.85 -5.85
N GLN A 27 -1.97 12.62 -5.98
CA GLN A 27 -0.96 12.19 -6.95
C GLN A 27 -1.48 10.97 -7.67
N ILE A 28 -1.56 11.02 -9.01
CA ILE A 28 -1.94 9.87 -9.83
C ILE A 28 -1.02 9.79 -11.05
N TRP A 29 -0.72 8.57 -11.46
CA TRP A 29 0.07 8.31 -12.67
C TRP A 29 -0.86 7.93 -13.83
N GLU A 30 -0.66 8.59 -14.97
CA GLU A 30 -1.36 8.26 -16.21
C GLU A 30 -0.36 7.94 -17.32
N PHE A 31 -0.70 6.97 -18.17
CA PHE A 31 0.11 6.65 -19.34
C PHE A 31 -0.52 7.27 -20.60
N ASP A 32 0.28 8.03 -21.33
CA ASP A 32 -0.08 8.56 -22.66
C ASP A 32 0.89 8.00 -23.72
N PRO A 33 0.45 7.16 -24.67
CA PRO A 33 1.32 6.57 -25.68
C PRO A 33 1.98 7.59 -26.62
N GLU A 34 1.37 8.77 -26.80
CA GLU A 34 1.85 9.82 -27.69
C GLU A 34 2.71 10.86 -26.95
N ALA A 35 2.66 10.89 -25.62
CA ALA A 35 3.50 11.80 -24.83
C ALA A 35 5.00 11.50 -24.96
N GLY A 36 5.80 12.56 -25.00
CA GLY A 36 7.25 12.53 -24.91
C GLY A 36 7.98 12.39 -26.23
N SER A 37 9.09 13.11 -26.38
CA SER A 37 10.04 12.94 -27.48
C SER A 37 10.76 11.59 -27.40
N GLU A 38 11.37 11.18 -28.51
CA GLU A 38 12.19 9.97 -28.57
C GLU A 38 13.33 10.00 -27.54
N GLU A 39 13.96 11.16 -27.35
CA GLU A 39 15.00 11.37 -26.35
C GLU A 39 14.48 11.17 -24.92
N GLU A 40 13.27 11.67 -24.60
CA GLU A 40 12.68 11.48 -23.26
C GLU A 40 12.37 10.01 -22.98
N ARG A 41 11.79 9.33 -23.98
CA ARG A 41 11.51 7.89 -23.88
C ARG A 41 12.81 7.11 -23.68
N ALA A 42 13.87 7.45 -24.41
CA ALA A 42 15.19 6.84 -24.25
C ALA A 42 15.80 7.10 -22.87
N GLN A 43 15.63 8.29 -22.29
CA GLN A 43 16.09 8.61 -20.93
C GLN A 43 15.38 7.75 -19.87
N VAL A 44 14.06 7.53 -20.02
CA VAL A 44 13.28 6.66 -19.13
C VAL A 44 13.76 5.20 -19.23
N GLU A 45 13.97 4.69 -20.45
CA GLU A 45 14.50 3.33 -20.63
C GLU A 45 15.93 3.19 -20.11
N ALA A 46 16.77 4.22 -20.26
CA ALA A 46 18.11 4.23 -19.68
C ALA A 46 18.08 4.19 -18.15
N ALA A 47 17.15 4.91 -17.50
CA ALA A 47 16.97 4.86 -16.05
C ALA A 47 16.53 3.46 -15.58
N ARG A 48 15.60 2.83 -16.30
CA ARG A 48 15.15 1.45 -16.02
C ARG A 48 16.27 0.43 -16.16
N LEU A 49 17.04 0.53 -17.25
CA LEU A 49 18.17 -0.36 -17.50
C LEU A 49 19.27 -0.14 -16.45
N HIS A 50 19.54 1.11 -16.06
CA HIS A 50 20.47 1.41 -14.97
C HIS A 50 20.02 0.70 -13.69
N PHE A 51 18.76 0.88 -13.27
CA PHE A 51 18.23 0.22 -12.09
C PHE A 51 18.38 -1.30 -12.19
N TYR A 52 17.94 -1.89 -13.31
CA TYR A 52 18.02 -3.34 -13.52
C TYR A 52 19.44 -3.90 -13.36
N ASN A 53 20.44 -3.21 -13.92
CA ASN A 53 21.84 -3.62 -13.86
C ASN A 53 22.46 -3.47 -12.46
N ASN A 54 21.85 -2.68 -11.59
CA ASN A 54 22.36 -2.38 -10.25
C ASN A 54 21.45 -2.91 -9.12
N ARG A 55 20.35 -3.59 -9.45
CA ARG A 55 19.30 -4.01 -8.49
C ARG A 55 19.78 -4.93 -7.37
N ASP A 56 20.92 -5.57 -7.54
CA ASP A 56 21.51 -6.44 -6.53
C ASP A 56 22.27 -5.63 -5.45
N HIS A 57 22.70 -4.42 -5.78
CA HIS A 57 23.42 -3.50 -4.89
C HIS A 57 22.59 -2.28 -4.47
N LEU A 58 21.63 -1.86 -5.30
CA LEU A 58 20.71 -0.75 -5.07
C LEU A 58 19.29 -1.28 -5.07
N LYS A 59 18.67 -1.35 -3.89
CA LYS A 59 17.29 -1.81 -3.72
C LYS A 59 16.25 -0.71 -3.91
N PRO A 60 16.35 0.48 -3.29
CA PRO A 60 15.34 1.51 -3.47
C PRO A 60 15.46 2.24 -4.82
N SER A 61 14.31 2.64 -5.37
CA SER A 61 14.26 3.55 -6.51
C SER A 61 14.70 4.97 -6.09
N ALA A 62 15.18 5.75 -7.05
CA ALA A 62 15.55 7.16 -6.90
C ALA A 62 14.49 8.11 -7.48
N ASP A 63 13.29 7.60 -7.80
CA ASP A 63 12.13 8.40 -8.21
C ASP A 63 12.39 9.24 -9.47
N LEU A 64 13.19 8.69 -10.39
CA LEU A 64 13.78 9.46 -11.48
C LEU A 64 12.76 9.95 -12.49
N LEU A 65 11.72 9.17 -12.76
CA LEU A 65 10.73 9.46 -13.80
C LEU A 65 10.00 10.78 -13.58
N TRP A 66 9.50 11.04 -12.36
CA TRP A 66 8.80 12.31 -12.08
C TRP A 66 9.79 13.46 -11.90
N ARG A 67 10.98 13.21 -11.34
CA ARG A 67 12.03 14.23 -11.17
C ARG A 67 12.46 14.77 -12.53
N MET A 68 12.70 13.89 -13.50
CA MET A 68 13.01 14.28 -14.89
C MET A 68 11.91 15.17 -15.48
N GLN A 69 10.65 14.81 -15.30
CA GLN A 69 9.50 15.60 -15.78
C GLN A 69 9.47 16.99 -15.15
N PHE A 70 9.53 17.09 -13.83
CA PHE A 70 9.41 18.37 -13.12
C PHE A 70 10.57 19.31 -13.42
N LEU A 71 11.79 18.79 -13.48
CA LEU A 71 12.98 19.57 -13.82
C LEU A 71 12.88 20.09 -15.27
N LYS A 72 12.39 19.26 -16.21
CA LYS A 72 12.19 19.66 -17.60
C LYS A 72 11.10 20.73 -17.74
N GLU A 73 9.93 20.52 -17.14
CA GLU A 73 8.80 21.47 -17.17
C GLU A 73 9.22 22.85 -16.66
N LYS A 74 10.03 22.89 -15.61
CA LYS A 74 10.58 24.13 -15.04
C LYS A 74 11.84 24.63 -15.75
N LYS A 75 12.27 23.97 -16.83
CA LYS A 75 13.52 24.26 -17.58
C LYS A 75 14.72 24.42 -16.66
N PHE A 76 14.76 23.59 -15.62
CA PHE A 76 15.77 23.69 -14.56
C PHE A 76 17.16 23.41 -15.14
N LYS A 77 18.09 24.31 -14.84
CA LYS A 77 19.51 24.11 -15.07
C LYS A 77 20.24 24.44 -13.79
N GLN A 78 21.06 23.52 -13.32
CA GLN A 78 21.89 23.77 -12.15
C GLN A 78 23.02 24.73 -12.53
N THR A 79 22.86 26.02 -12.23
CA THR A 79 23.87 27.04 -12.58
C THR A 79 24.97 27.16 -11.53
N ILE A 80 24.81 26.53 -10.37
CA ILE A 80 25.84 26.49 -9.33
C ILE A 80 26.79 25.31 -9.65
N PRO A 81 28.09 25.56 -9.90
CA PRO A 81 29.06 24.52 -10.17
C PRO A 81 29.09 23.45 -9.08
N GLN A 82 29.40 22.21 -9.46
CA GLN A 82 29.61 21.15 -8.49
C GLN A 82 30.87 21.43 -7.68
N VAL A 83 30.74 21.34 -6.36
CA VAL A 83 31.89 21.35 -5.45
C VAL A 83 32.71 20.09 -5.71
N LYS A 84 33.97 20.26 -6.13
CA LYS A 84 34.95 19.18 -6.23
C LYS A 84 35.95 19.37 -5.11
N ILE A 85 35.91 18.50 -4.11
CA ILE A 85 36.94 18.45 -3.08
C ILE A 85 38.13 17.74 -3.73
N LYS A 86 39.18 18.48 -4.13
CA LYS A 86 40.44 17.87 -4.55
C LYS A 86 41.16 17.38 -3.29
N VAL A 87 41.47 16.09 -3.23
CA VAL A 87 42.15 15.47 -2.08
C VAL A 87 43.68 15.61 -2.18
N ASP A 88 44.22 16.02 -3.34
CA ASP A 88 45.66 16.07 -3.57
C ASP A 88 46.17 17.47 -3.95
N GLY A 89 46.99 18.04 -3.04
CA GLY A 89 48.21 18.77 -3.37
C GLY A 89 48.16 20.21 -3.91
N ASP A 90 47.24 20.57 -4.81
CA ASP A 90 47.37 21.82 -5.58
C ASP A 90 46.21 22.82 -5.39
N GLU A 91 46.48 23.80 -4.52
CA GLU A 91 46.13 25.24 -4.53
C GLU A 91 44.78 25.72 -5.12
N GLU A 92 43.66 25.11 -4.73
CA GLU A 92 42.45 25.90 -4.43
C GLU A 92 41.89 25.42 -3.08
N GLU A 93 42.27 26.12 -2.00
CA GLU A 93 41.64 25.96 -0.68
C GLU A 93 40.18 26.45 -0.75
N ILE A 94 39.28 25.64 -1.32
CA ILE A 94 37.86 25.82 -1.05
C ILE A 94 37.70 25.52 0.44
N THR A 95 37.49 26.57 1.24
CA THR A 95 37.20 26.40 2.66
C THR A 95 35.98 25.49 2.82
N TYR A 96 35.99 24.63 3.84
CA TYR A 96 34.87 23.75 4.16
C TYR A 96 33.53 24.52 4.19
N GLU A 97 33.56 25.75 4.71
CA GLU A 97 32.42 26.65 4.76
C GLU A 97 31.92 27.07 3.36
N THR A 98 32.82 27.39 2.43
CA THR A 98 32.45 27.75 1.04
C THR A 98 31.94 26.53 0.27
N ALA A 99 32.56 25.37 0.46
CA ALA A 99 32.11 24.09 -0.08
C ALA A 99 30.70 23.74 0.44
N ALA A 100 30.49 23.83 1.75
CA ALA A 100 29.22 23.53 2.39
C ALA A 100 28.12 24.50 1.94
N THR A 101 28.42 25.80 1.89
CA THR A 101 27.45 26.83 1.44
C THR A 101 27.07 26.64 -0.02
N THR A 102 28.04 26.34 -0.88
CA THR A 102 27.80 26.09 -2.30
C THR A 102 26.97 24.82 -2.49
N ALA A 103 27.32 23.73 -1.81
CA ALA A 103 26.55 22.48 -1.84
C ALA A 103 25.12 22.66 -1.31
N LEU A 104 24.94 23.41 -0.22
CA LEU A 104 23.64 23.74 0.36
C LEU A 104 22.78 24.52 -0.63
N ARG A 105 23.28 25.64 -1.18
CA ARG A 105 22.56 26.42 -2.21
C ARG A 105 22.21 25.57 -3.43
N ARG A 106 23.12 24.70 -3.87
CA ARG A 106 22.90 23.77 -5.00
C ARG A 106 21.77 22.79 -4.70
N GLY A 107 21.76 22.21 -3.51
CA GLY A 107 20.71 21.33 -3.00
C GLY A 107 19.36 22.04 -2.87
N VAL A 108 19.34 23.23 -2.26
CA VAL A 108 18.13 24.06 -2.11
C VAL A 108 17.51 24.40 -3.46
N ARG A 109 18.31 24.81 -4.46
CA ARG A 109 17.80 25.12 -5.80
C ARG A 109 17.23 23.89 -6.51
N PHE A 110 17.91 22.75 -6.40
CA PHE A 110 17.43 21.50 -6.97
C PHE A 110 16.13 21.06 -6.30
N PHE A 111 16.10 20.98 -4.97
CA PHE A 111 14.94 20.56 -4.21
C PHE A 111 13.75 21.50 -4.37
N SER A 112 13.99 22.81 -4.46
CA SER A 112 12.96 23.82 -4.80
C SER A 112 12.35 23.59 -6.18
N ALA A 113 13.14 23.17 -7.16
CA ALA A 113 12.66 22.83 -8.49
C ALA A 113 11.83 21.53 -8.51
N LEU A 114 11.92 20.69 -7.49
CA LEU A 114 11.10 19.47 -7.36
C LEU A 114 9.75 19.70 -6.69
N GLN A 115 9.47 20.88 -6.12
CA GLN A 115 8.16 21.19 -5.53
C GLN A 115 7.05 21.15 -6.59
N SER A 116 5.92 20.51 -6.31
CA SER A 116 4.76 20.47 -7.18
C SER A 116 4.08 21.83 -7.35
N SER A 117 3.13 21.89 -8.29
CA SER A 117 2.33 23.09 -8.58
C SER A 117 1.44 23.52 -7.41
N ASP A 118 0.91 22.57 -6.64
CA ASP A 118 0.07 22.80 -5.46
C ASP A 118 0.89 22.94 -4.15
N GLY A 119 2.22 22.88 -4.22
CA GLY A 119 3.14 23.27 -3.15
C GLY A 119 3.76 22.15 -2.33
N HIS A 120 3.40 20.89 -2.54
CA HIS A 120 4.00 19.74 -1.85
C HIS A 120 5.22 19.18 -2.60
N TRP A 121 5.86 18.15 -2.03
CA TRP A 121 6.91 17.38 -2.72
C TRP A 121 6.42 15.95 -2.95
N PRO A 122 6.20 15.53 -4.21
CA PRO A 122 5.85 14.14 -4.50
C PRO A 122 6.97 13.19 -4.12
N ALA A 123 6.61 12.02 -3.60
CA ALA A 123 7.55 11.00 -3.18
C ALA A 123 6.90 9.62 -3.14
N GLU A 124 7.68 8.60 -3.49
CA GLU A 124 7.34 7.20 -3.25
C GLU A 124 7.14 6.92 -1.74
N ASN A 125 6.03 6.26 -1.39
CA ASN A 125 5.81 5.70 -0.05
C ASN A 125 5.55 4.17 -0.09
N ALA A 126 6.50 3.43 -0.65
CA ALA A 126 6.42 1.98 -0.83
C ALA A 126 7.62 1.27 -0.18
N GLY A 127 7.87 0.02 -0.57
CA GLY A 127 8.94 -0.82 -0.02
C GLY A 127 8.46 -2.21 0.40
N PRO A 128 7.32 -2.35 1.12
CA PRO A 128 6.76 -3.65 1.45
C PRO A 128 6.27 -4.42 0.22
N LEU A 129 6.71 -5.68 0.07
CA LEU A 129 6.42 -6.51 -1.10
C LEU A 129 5.10 -7.30 -1.01
N PHE A 130 4.29 -7.00 0.00
CA PHE A 130 2.94 -7.56 0.19
C PHE A 130 1.82 -6.53 -0.03
N PHE A 131 2.11 -5.35 -0.58
CA PHE A 131 1.09 -4.34 -0.91
C PHE A 131 0.40 -4.62 -2.24
N GLN A 132 1.19 -4.83 -3.30
CA GLN A 132 0.66 -5.06 -4.66
C GLN A 132 -0.11 -6.38 -4.81
N PRO A 133 0.34 -7.54 -4.29
CA PRO A 133 -0.35 -8.80 -4.54
C PRO A 133 -1.80 -8.85 -4.04
N PRO A 134 -2.13 -8.41 -2.82
CA PRO A 134 -3.51 -8.30 -2.35
C PRO A 134 -4.43 -7.50 -3.27
N LEU A 135 -3.96 -6.36 -3.80
CA LEU A 135 -4.74 -5.55 -4.74
C LEU A 135 -5.08 -6.33 -6.01
N VAL A 136 -4.09 -7.02 -6.59
CA VAL A 136 -4.27 -7.86 -7.78
C VAL A 136 -5.22 -9.02 -7.50
N MET A 137 -5.08 -9.70 -6.35
CA MET A 137 -5.99 -10.76 -5.92
C MET A 137 -7.43 -10.24 -5.74
N CYS A 138 -7.60 -9.09 -5.10
CA CYS A 138 -8.91 -8.48 -4.91
C CYS A 138 -9.57 -8.15 -6.25
N LEU A 139 -8.84 -7.52 -7.17
CA LEU A 139 -9.37 -7.20 -8.51
C LEU A 139 -9.69 -8.44 -9.33
N TYR A 140 -8.93 -9.51 -9.16
CA TYR A 140 -9.21 -10.81 -9.76
C TYR A 140 -10.52 -11.41 -9.23
N ILE A 141 -10.68 -11.44 -7.90
CA ILE A 141 -11.87 -11.98 -7.22
C ILE A 141 -13.12 -11.19 -7.60
N THR A 142 -13.04 -9.86 -7.67
CA THR A 142 -14.19 -9.01 -7.99
C THR A 142 -14.49 -8.94 -9.49
N GLY A 143 -13.65 -9.52 -10.35
CA GLY A 143 -13.81 -9.47 -11.81
C GLY A 143 -13.41 -8.15 -12.47
N HIS A 144 -12.69 -7.26 -11.77
CA HIS A 144 -12.31 -5.94 -12.24
C HIS A 144 -10.85 -5.83 -12.69
N LEU A 145 -10.08 -6.93 -12.64
CA LEU A 145 -8.66 -6.94 -13.00
C LEU A 145 -8.39 -6.37 -14.40
N ASN A 146 -9.15 -6.79 -15.42
CA ASN A 146 -8.93 -6.33 -16.79
C ASN A 146 -9.49 -4.92 -17.05
N THR A 147 -10.35 -4.40 -16.17
CA THR A 147 -10.83 -3.02 -16.23
C THR A 147 -9.78 -2.07 -15.67
N VAL A 148 -9.15 -2.44 -14.54
CA VAL A 148 -8.16 -1.60 -13.85
C VAL A 148 -6.76 -1.79 -14.42
N PHE A 149 -6.37 -3.04 -14.72
CA PHE A 149 -5.07 -3.41 -15.30
C PHE A 149 -5.27 -4.27 -16.55
N PRO A 150 -5.67 -3.71 -17.70
CA PRO A 150 -5.84 -4.47 -18.95
C PRO A 150 -4.59 -5.28 -19.33
N ALA A 151 -4.77 -6.41 -20.03
CA ALA A 151 -3.68 -7.35 -20.33
C ALA A 151 -2.49 -6.72 -21.07
N GLU A 152 -2.77 -5.92 -22.09
CA GLU A 152 -1.75 -5.24 -22.90
C GLU A 152 -1.47 -3.81 -22.42
N SER A 153 -1.87 -3.46 -21.18
CA SER A 153 -1.66 -2.13 -20.64
C SER A 153 -0.24 -1.94 -20.10
N GLU A 154 0.25 -0.70 -20.19
CA GLU A 154 1.50 -0.33 -19.53
C GLU A 154 1.42 -0.52 -18.01
N HIS A 155 0.25 -0.34 -17.38
CA HIS A 155 0.07 -0.63 -15.95
C HIS A 155 0.51 -2.05 -15.61
N ARG A 156 0.03 -3.05 -16.37
CA ARG A 156 0.39 -4.45 -16.14
C ARG A 156 1.88 -4.69 -16.39
N LYS A 157 2.46 -4.11 -17.45
CA LYS A 157 3.90 -4.20 -17.73
C LYS A 157 4.76 -3.62 -16.62
N GLU A 158 4.39 -2.45 -16.08
CA GLU A 158 5.09 -1.81 -14.97
C GLU A 158 4.96 -2.60 -13.66
N ILE A 159 3.78 -3.18 -13.37
CA ILE A 159 3.58 -4.03 -12.18
C ILE A 159 4.46 -5.28 -12.28
N LEU A 160 4.49 -5.93 -13.45
CA LEU A 160 5.36 -7.08 -13.70
C LEU A 160 6.84 -6.69 -13.57
N ARG A 161 7.25 -5.51 -14.10
CA ARG A 161 8.60 -4.98 -13.96
C ARG A 161 9.00 -4.87 -12.48
N TYR A 162 8.16 -4.27 -11.65
CA TYR A 162 8.41 -4.13 -10.22
C TYR A 162 8.59 -5.48 -9.53
N ILE A 163 7.68 -6.43 -9.76
CA ILE A 163 7.79 -7.76 -9.16
C ILE A 163 9.08 -8.47 -9.61
N HIS A 164 9.44 -8.39 -10.90
CA HIS A 164 10.65 -9.02 -11.41
C HIS A 164 11.94 -8.37 -10.92
N TYR A 165 11.98 -7.05 -10.81
CA TYR A 165 13.19 -6.33 -10.41
C TYR A 165 13.52 -6.52 -8.92
N HIS A 166 12.52 -6.84 -8.10
CA HIS A 166 12.68 -7.09 -6.67
C HIS A 166 12.66 -8.58 -6.29
N GLN A 167 12.76 -9.49 -7.27
CA GLN A 167 12.99 -10.91 -6.98
C GLN A 167 14.45 -11.11 -6.54
N ASN A 168 14.64 -11.77 -5.40
CA ASN A 168 15.97 -12.11 -4.90
C ASN A 168 16.63 -13.20 -5.75
N GLU A 169 17.96 -13.32 -5.67
CA GLU A 169 18.75 -14.33 -6.41
C GLU A 169 18.30 -15.77 -6.12
N ASP A 170 17.75 -16.03 -4.92
CA ASP A 170 17.22 -17.34 -4.53
C ASP A 170 15.85 -17.65 -5.14
N GLY A 171 15.26 -16.73 -5.90
CA GLY A 171 13.94 -16.85 -6.53
C GLY A 171 12.78 -16.39 -5.65
N GLY A 172 13.01 -15.97 -4.41
CA GLY A 172 11.97 -15.49 -3.50
C GLY A 172 11.82 -13.97 -3.44
N TRP A 173 10.93 -13.51 -2.56
CA TRP A 173 10.73 -12.10 -2.21
C TRP A 173 10.71 -11.90 -0.70
N GLY A 174 11.37 -10.85 -0.23
CA GLY A 174 11.39 -10.49 1.18
C GLY A 174 10.14 -9.76 1.64
N LEU A 175 10.05 -9.48 2.95
CA LEU A 175 8.96 -8.68 3.52
C LEU A 175 8.91 -7.25 2.94
N HIS A 176 10.07 -6.73 2.56
CA HIS A 176 10.30 -5.47 1.86
C HIS A 176 11.44 -5.64 0.85
N ILE A 177 11.67 -4.64 -0.01
CA ILE A 177 12.66 -4.65 -1.11
C ILE A 177 14.11 -4.95 -0.69
N GLU A 178 14.47 -4.75 0.58
CA GLU A 178 15.81 -5.06 1.12
C GLU A 178 15.85 -6.37 1.92
N GLY A 179 14.71 -7.03 2.10
CA GLY A 179 14.58 -8.19 2.95
C GLY A 179 14.99 -9.50 2.26
N ALA A 180 15.52 -10.43 3.06
CA ALA A 180 15.67 -11.82 2.64
C ALA A 180 14.31 -12.46 2.35
N SER A 181 14.30 -13.46 1.46
CA SER A 181 13.08 -14.11 1.00
C SER A 181 12.26 -14.75 2.12
N THR A 182 10.93 -14.57 2.05
CA THR A 182 9.95 -15.05 3.03
C THR A 182 8.88 -15.90 2.36
N MET A 183 8.25 -16.84 3.08
CA MET A 183 7.13 -17.61 2.55
C MET A 183 5.95 -16.71 2.23
N PHE A 184 5.70 -15.70 3.08
CA PHE A 184 4.62 -14.75 2.87
C PHE A 184 4.74 -14.03 1.53
N CYS A 185 5.82 -13.29 1.32
CA CYS A 185 5.93 -12.46 0.11
C CYS A 185 6.26 -13.29 -1.13
N THR A 186 6.96 -14.41 -1.00
CA THR A 186 7.22 -15.29 -2.17
C THR A 186 5.94 -15.91 -2.70
N ALA A 187 5.09 -16.46 -1.82
CA ALA A 187 3.81 -17.02 -2.25
C ALA A 187 2.86 -15.96 -2.82
N LEU A 188 2.77 -14.78 -2.18
CA LEU A 188 1.92 -13.70 -2.67
C LEU A 188 2.37 -13.17 -4.04
N ASN A 189 3.68 -12.90 -4.23
CA ASN A 189 4.19 -12.42 -5.51
C ASN A 189 4.13 -13.49 -6.61
N TYR A 190 4.36 -14.77 -6.28
CA TYR A 190 4.10 -15.87 -7.21
C TYR A 190 2.65 -15.87 -7.72
N ILE A 191 1.68 -15.83 -6.81
CA ILE A 191 0.26 -15.79 -7.17
C ILE A 191 -0.06 -14.54 -7.99
N CYS A 192 0.52 -13.39 -7.64
CA CYS A 192 0.38 -12.15 -8.39
C CYS A 192 0.84 -12.31 -9.85
N LEU A 193 2.03 -12.88 -10.07
CA LEU A 193 2.56 -13.17 -11.41
C LEU A 193 1.60 -14.08 -12.19
N ARG A 194 1.11 -15.16 -11.55
CA ARG A 194 0.18 -16.11 -12.17
C ARG A 194 -1.15 -15.45 -12.55
N ILE A 195 -1.73 -14.61 -11.69
CA ILE A 195 -2.96 -13.86 -11.96
C ILE A 195 -2.77 -12.85 -13.11
N LEU A 196 -1.60 -12.21 -13.20
CA LEU A 196 -1.27 -11.27 -14.28
C LEU A 196 -0.94 -11.95 -15.61
N GLY A 197 -0.95 -13.29 -15.65
CA GLY A 197 -0.82 -14.08 -16.88
C GLY A 197 0.56 -14.70 -17.12
N GLN A 198 1.51 -14.57 -16.19
CA GLN A 198 2.81 -15.23 -16.33
C GLN A 198 2.67 -16.74 -16.17
N PRO A 199 3.16 -17.56 -17.12
CA PRO A 199 3.01 -19.01 -17.05
C PRO A 199 3.88 -19.61 -15.93
N PRO A 200 3.56 -20.83 -15.45
CA PRO A 200 4.27 -21.45 -14.33
C PRO A 200 5.70 -21.86 -14.68
N HIS A 201 6.04 -21.94 -15.98
CA HIS A 201 7.39 -22.23 -16.47
C HIS A 201 8.22 -20.97 -16.77
N HIS A 202 7.65 -19.76 -16.62
CA HIS A 202 8.43 -18.53 -16.68
C HIS A 202 9.52 -18.58 -15.60
N ILE A 203 10.74 -18.12 -15.89
CA ILE A 203 11.91 -18.30 -15.00
C ILE A 203 11.66 -17.80 -13.57
N ALA A 204 11.04 -16.62 -13.44
CA ALA A 204 10.67 -16.05 -12.15
C ALA A 204 9.65 -16.92 -11.40
N CYS A 205 8.64 -17.46 -12.08
CA CYS A 205 7.64 -18.33 -11.49
C CYS A 205 8.25 -19.69 -11.10
N ALA A 206 9.08 -20.28 -11.95
CA ALA A 206 9.67 -21.58 -11.70
C ALA A 206 10.61 -21.55 -10.47
N THR A 207 11.48 -20.54 -10.38
CA THR A 207 12.40 -20.37 -9.24
C THR A 207 11.64 -20.08 -7.94
N ALA A 208 10.62 -19.21 -7.99
CA ALA A 208 9.75 -18.94 -6.86
C ALA A 208 8.97 -20.17 -6.37
N ARG A 209 8.41 -20.96 -7.30
CA ARG A 209 7.70 -22.20 -6.97
C ARG A 209 8.65 -23.19 -6.30
N ASN A 210 9.85 -23.38 -6.85
CA ASN A 210 10.85 -24.25 -6.23
C ASN A 210 11.19 -23.75 -4.81
N TRP A 211 11.43 -22.45 -4.64
CA TRP A 211 11.71 -21.85 -3.33
C TRP A 211 10.60 -22.12 -2.31
N ILE A 212 9.33 -22.04 -2.72
CA ILE A 212 8.15 -22.34 -1.89
C ILE A 212 8.11 -23.83 -1.52
N LEU A 213 8.26 -24.73 -2.50
CA LEU A 213 8.16 -26.16 -2.29
C LEU A 213 9.32 -26.72 -1.45
N ASP A 214 10.53 -26.20 -1.64
CA ASP A 214 11.73 -26.54 -0.86
C ASP A 214 11.58 -26.20 0.63
N ARG A 215 10.64 -25.31 0.96
CA ARG A 215 10.31 -24.91 2.34
C ARG A 215 9.04 -25.54 2.88
N GLY A 216 8.48 -26.53 2.19
CA GLY A 216 7.30 -27.29 2.62
C GLY A 216 5.96 -26.75 2.10
N GLY A 217 5.98 -25.77 1.21
CA GLY A 217 4.78 -25.23 0.57
C GLY A 217 3.99 -24.23 1.42
N VAL A 218 2.85 -23.80 0.91
CA VAL A 218 2.07 -22.70 1.48
C VAL A 218 1.32 -23.04 2.76
N THR A 219 1.38 -24.29 3.26
CA THR A 219 0.88 -24.64 4.61
C THR A 219 1.63 -23.89 5.72
N LEU A 220 2.88 -23.49 5.46
CA LEU A 220 3.73 -22.72 6.37
C LEU A 220 3.61 -21.19 6.21
N ILE A 221 2.71 -20.70 5.35
CA ILE A 221 2.54 -19.25 5.18
C ILE A 221 2.01 -18.60 6.49
N PRO A 222 2.48 -17.40 6.87
CA PRO A 222 1.98 -16.69 8.06
C PRO A 222 0.49 -16.38 8.04
N SER A 223 -0.07 -15.99 9.19
CA SER A 223 -1.51 -15.78 9.39
C SER A 223 -2.16 -14.85 8.36
N TRP A 224 -1.54 -13.73 8.00
CA TRP A 224 -2.05 -12.82 6.97
C TRP A 224 -2.07 -13.46 5.58
N GLY A 225 -1.05 -14.26 5.26
CA GLY A 225 -1.01 -15.05 4.04
C GLY A 225 -2.11 -16.10 4.00
N LYS A 226 -2.33 -16.83 5.11
CA LYS A 226 -3.43 -17.80 5.24
C LYS A 226 -4.78 -17.14 4.97
N THR A 227 -5.01 -15.94 5.49
CA THR A 227 -6.22 -15.15 5.24
C THR A 227 -6.39 -14.86 3.75
N TRP A 228 -5.38 -14.28 3.08
CA TRP A 228 -5.45 -13.98 1.65
C TRP A 228 -5.61 -15.22 0.77
N LEU A 229 -4.92 -16.31 1.10
CA LEU A 229 -5.01 -17.55 0.37
C LEU A 229 -6.37 -18.24 0.57
N SER A 230 -6.98 -18.09 1.75
CA SER A 230 -8.34 -18.57 2.03
C SER A 230 -9.39 -17.76 1.28
N ILE A 231 -9.24 -16.43 1.24
CA ILE A 231 -10.07 -15.52 0.45
C ILE A 231 -10.01 -15.88 -1.05
N LEU A 232 -8.81 -16.13 -1.59
CA LEU A 232 -8.62 -16.54 -2.99
C LEU A 232 -9.16 -17.96 -3.26
N GLY A 233 -9.21 -18.81 -2.24
CA GLY A 233 -9.63 -20.20 -2.35
C GLY A 233 -8.48 -21.18 -2.62
N VAL A 234 -7.23 -20.81 -2.38
CA VAL A 234 -6.08 -21.73 -2.48
C VAL A 234 -5.64 -22.28 -1.12
N PHE A 235 -6.37 -21.96 -0.05
CA PHE A 235 -6.17 -22.43 1.33
C PHE A 235 -7.54 -22.59 2.01
N ASP A 236 -7.70 -23.50 2.96
CA ASP A 236 -8.99 -23.67 3.67
C ASP A 236 -9.04 -22.83 4.95
N TRP A 237 -10.18 -22.16 5.21
CA TRP A 237 -10.38 -21.35 6.41
C TRP A 237 -10.19 -22.12 7.73
N SER A 238 -10.35 -23.44 7.74
CA SER A 238 -10.06 -24.29 8.92
C SER A 238 -8.57 -24.35 9.26
N GLY A 239 -7.68 -23.96 8.34
CA GLY A 239 -6.26 -23.78 8.60
C GLY A 239 -5.87 -22.38 9.07
N CYS A 240 -6.83 -21.52 9.38
CA CYS A 240 -6.57 -20.19 9.94
C CYS A 240 -6.84 -20.18 11.46
N ASN A 241 -6.05 -19.40 12.20
CA ASN A 241 -6.42 -19.08 13.58
C ASN A 241 -7.71 -18.25 13.59
N PRO A 242 -8.63 -18.46 14.56
CA PRO A 242 -9.90 -17.75 14.56
C PRO A 242 -9.75 -16.23 14.60
N MET A 243 -10.48 -15.55 13.72
CA MET A 243 -10.61 -14.08 13.69
C MET A 243 -12.09 -13.70 13.91
N PRO A 244 -12.65 -13.94 15.11
CA PRO A 244 -14.09 -13.83 15.34
C PRO A 244 -14.58 -12.38 15.22
N PRO A 245 -15.59 -12.08 14.38
CA PRO A 245 -16.20 -10.75 14.33
C PRO A 245 -16.88 -10.37 15.66
N GLU A 246 -17.21 -11.33 16.53
CA GLU A 246 -17.81 -11.07 17.84
C GLU A 246 -16.94 -10.18 18.75
N PHE A 247 -15.65 -10.09 18.43
CA PHE A 247 -14.72 -9.18 19.07
C PHE A 247 -15.20 -7.70 19.04
N TRP A 248 -15.94 -7.30 17.98
CA TRP A 248 -16.44 -5.92 17.79
C TRP A 248 -17.68 -5.57 18.61
N ILE A 249 -18.32 -6.55 19.25
CA ILE A 249 -19.50 -6.33 20.10
C ILE A 249 -19.20 -6.54 21.60
N LEU A 250 -17.92 -6.73 21.94
CA LEU A 250 -17.48 -6.85 23.32
C LEU A 250 -17.74 -5.55 24.10
N PRO A 251 -18.03 -5.62 25.41
CA PRO A 251 -18.11 -4.43 26.25
C PRO A 251 -16.77 -3.66 26.32
N SER A 252 -16.83 -2.34 26.23
CA SER A 252 -15.65 -1.45 26.18
C SER A 252 -14.75 -1.49 27.42
N PHE A 253 -15.28 -1.92 28.57
CA PHE A 253 -14.49 -2.07 29.79
C PHE A 253 -13.48 -3.23 29.72
N LEU A 254 -13.70 -4.24 28.87
CA LEU A 254 -12.79 -5.39 28.75
C LEU A 254 -11.40 -4.97 28.24
N PRO A 255 -10.31 -5.58 28.75
CA PRO A 255 -8.95 -5.21 28.36
C PRO A 255 -8.65 -5.48 26.88
N MET A 256 -9.24 -6.55 26.34
CA MET A 256 -9.05 -6.96 24.95
C MET A 256 -9.97 -6.22 23.97
N HIS A 257 -10.72 -5.20 24.38
CA HIS A 257 -11.66 -4.55 23.49
C HIS A 257 -10.97 -3.86 22.29
N PRO A 258 -11.45 -4.02 21.03
CA PRO A 258 -10.77 -3.51 19.83
C PRO A 258 -10.45 -2.02 19.87
N GLY A 259 -11.30 -1.20 20.51
CA GLY A 259 -11.05 0.23 20.68
C GLY A 259 -9.76 0.59 21.46
N LYS A 260 -9.15 -0.37 22.15
CA LYS A 260 -7.85 -0.20 22.87
C LYS A 260 -6.64 -0.69 22.06
N MET A 261 -6.86 -1.31 20.90
CA MET A 261 -5.79 -1.78 20.02
C MET A 261 -5.21 -0.62 19.21
N TRP A 262 -3.94 -0.77 18.82
CA TRP A 262 -3.29 0.13 17.86
C TRP A 262 -4.14 0.25 16.58
N CYS A 263 -4.29 1.47 16.07
CA CYS A 263 -5.22 1.77 14.97
C CYS A 263 -4.97 0.92 13.73
N TYR A 264 -3.72 0.78 13.26
CA TYR A 264 -3.39 -0.07 12.11
C TYR A 264 -3.78 -1.52 12.33
N CYS A 265 -3.49 -2.07 13.52
CA CYS A 265 -3.86 -3.43 13.86
C CYS A 265 -5.39 -3.60 13.84
N ARG A 266 -6.12 -2.71 14.52
CA ARG A 266 -7.59 -2.71 14.54
C ARG A 266 -8.18 -2.64 13.12
N MET A 267 -7.69 -1.71 12.31
CA MET A 267 -8.23 -1.44 10.98
C MET A 267 -7.96 -2.57 9.99
N VAL A 268 -6.85 -3.31 10.11
CA VAL A 268 -6.61 -4.51 9.28
C VAL A 268 -7.46 -5.69 9.72
N TYR A 269 -7.53 -5.97 11.02
CA TYR A 269 -8.28 -7.13 11.53
C TYR A 269 -9.80 -6.97 11.39
N MET A 270 -10.31 -5.75 11.25
CA MET A 270 -11.73 -5.47 11.06
C MET A 270 -12.31 -6.15 9.81
N PRO A 271 -11.91 -5.79 8.57
CA PRO A 271 -12.40 -6.46 7.38
C PRO A 271 -11.93 -7.92 7.29
N MET A 272 -10.75 -8.29 7.82
CA MET A 272 -10.36 -9.71 7.89
C MET A 272 -11.34 -10.54 8.72
N SER A 273 -11.78 -10.05 9.88
CA SER A 273 -12.75 -10.73 10.74
C SER A 273 -14.15 -10.82 10.10
N TYR A 274 -14.54 -9.80 9.32
CA TYR A 274 -15.78 -9.84 8.54
C TYR A 274 -15.73 -10.95 7.49
N LEU A 275 -14.67 -10.99 6.68
CA LEU A 275 -14.48 -12.00 5.63
C LEU A 275 -14.34 -13.41 6.22
N TYR A 276 -13.60 -13.56 7.33
CA TYR A 276 -13.51 -14.81 8.09
C TYR A 276 -14.87 -15.25 8.61
N GLY A 277 -15.61 -14.37 9.29
CA GLY A 277 -16.92 -14.67 9.86
C GLY A 277 -17.97 -15.05 8.81
N LYS A 278 -17.89 -14.48 7.60
CA LYS A 278 -18.67 -14.88 6.42
C LYS A 278 -18.16 -16.16 5.76
N ARG A 279 -16.95 -16.62 6.10
CA ARG A 279 -16.21 -17.68 5.39
C ARG A 279 -16.14 -17.42 3.88
N PHE A 280 -15.91 -16.16 3.52
CA PHE A 280 -15.89 -15.76 2.12
C PHE A 280 -14.74 -16.44 1.37
N VAL A 281 -15.05 -17.00 0.20
CA VAL A 281 -14.08 -17.58 -0.73
C VAL A 281 -14.46 -17.10 -2.14
N GLY A 282 -13.49 -16.62 -2.90
CA GLY A 282 -13.66 -16.24 -4.30
C GLY A 282 -14.04 -17.43 -5.19
N ALA A 283 -14.37 -17.14 -6.45
CA ALA A 283 -14.69 -18.20 -7.40
C ALA A 283 -13.49 -19.14 -7.63
N ILE A 284 -13.74 -20.45 -7.59
CA ILE A 284 -12.72 -21.47 -7.88
C ILE A 284 -12.57 -21.59 -9.40
N THR A 285 -11.70 -20.74 -9.96
CA THR A 285 -11.39 -20.72 -11.39
C THR A 285 -10.38 -21.80 -11.78
N PRO A 286 -10.16 -22.06 -13.09
CA PRO A 286 -9.08 -22.94 -13.52
C PRO A 286 -7.71 -22.55 -12.96
N LEU A 287 -7.40 -21.25 -12.90
CA LEU A 287 -6.15 -20.76 -12.32
C LEU A 287 -6.05 -21.08 -10.81
N VAL A 288 -7.15 -20.95 -10.04
CA VAL A 288 -7.15 -21.33 -8.62
C VAL A 288 -6.89 -22.83 -8.46
N VAL A 289 -7.42 -23.67 -9.36
CA VAL A 289 -7.14 -25.11 -9.37
C VAL A 289 -5.67 -25.39 -9.69
N GLU A 290 -5.09 -24.71 -10.68
CA GLU A 290 -3.65 -24.80 -11.00
C GLU A 290 -2.80 -24.39 -9.79
N LEU A 291 -3.11 -23.26 -9.14
CA LEU A 291 -2.37 -22.79 -7.95
C LEU A 291 -2.39 -23.82 -6.80
N ARG A 292 -3.51 -24.53 -6.59
CA ARG A 292 -3.60 -25.63 -5.60
C ARG A 292 -2.72 -26.83 -5.94
N GLN A 293 -2.33 -27.02 -7.20
CA GLN A 293 -1.39 -28.05 -7.62
C GLN A 293 0.06 -27.54 -7.54
N GLU A 294 0.28 -26.26 -7.82
CA GLU A 294 1.60 -25.64 -7.89
C GLU A 294 2.22 -25.34 -6.51
N LEU A 295 1.40 -25.02 -5.50
CA LEU A 295 1.85 -24.45 -4.22
C LEU A 295 2.01 -25.46 -3.07
N TYR A 296 1.71 -26.72 -3.31
CA TYR A 296 1.72 -27.79 -2.31
C TYR A 296 2.71 -28.89 -2.72
N PRO A 297 3.49 -29.45 -1.78
CA PRO A 297 4.38 -30.56 -2.09
C PRO A 297 3.62 -31.79 -2.58
N GLU A 298 4.22 -32.58 -3.47
CA GLU A 298 3.61 -33.81 -3.99
C GLU A 298 3.25 -34.82 -2.87
N ALA A 299 4.01 -34.81 -1.78
CA ALA A 299 3.77 -35.66 -0.61
C ALA A 299 2.51 -35.26 0.18
N GLU A 300 2.12 -33.98 0.15
CA GLU A 300 0.94 -33.45 0.85
C GLU A 300 0.15 -32.50 -0.09
N PRO A 301 -0.55 -33.05 -1.10
CA PRO A 301 -1.35 -32.24 -2.01
C PRO A 301 -2.54 -31.59 -1.28
N TYR A 302 -3.06 -30.48 -1.82
CA TYR A 302 -4.14 -29.67 -1.22
C TYR A 302 -5.26 -30.46 -0.53
N HIS A 303 -5.78 -31.52 -1.15
CA HIS A 303 -6.91 -32.31 -0.63
C HIS A 303 -6.55 -33.26 0.53
N LYS A 304 -5.26 -33.46 0.82
CA LYS A 304 -4.75 -34.28 1.94
C LYS A 304 -4.23 -33.45 3.11
N VAL A 305 -4.16 -32.13 2.97
CA VAL A 305 -3.65 -31.22 4.00
C VAL A 305 -4.48 -31.36 5.28
N ASN A 306 -3.79 -31.51 6.41
CA ASN A 306 -4.43 -31.40 7.72
C ASN A 306 -4.55 -29.92 8.12
N TRP A 307 -5.65 -29.29 7.70
CA TRP A 307 -5.89 -27.86 7.94
C TRP A 307 -5.84 -27.48 9.43
N GLY A 308 -6.42 -28.30 10.30
CA GLY A 308 -6.40 -28.03 11.75
C GLY A 308 -4.98 -27.93 12.34
N LYS A 309 -4.01 -28.67 11.79
CA LYS A 309 -2.58 -28.54 12.13
C LYS A 309 -1.92 -27.37 11.41
N ALA A 310 -2.24 -27.15 10.13
CA ALA A 310 -1.67 -26.07 9.32
C ALA A 310 -1.83 -24.69 9.99
N ARG A 311 -2.89 -24.52 10.79
CA ARG A 311 -3.15 -23.34 11.61
C ARG A 311 -1.96 -22.83 12.43
N HIS A 312 -1.18 -23.73 13.01
CA HIS A 312 -0.01 -23.39 13.84
C HIS A 312 1.31 -23.38 13.08
N LEU A 313 1.32 -23.84 11.82
CA LEU A 313 2.52 -23.84 11.01
C LEU A 313 2.89 -22.41 10.56
N CYS A 314 4.18 -22.11 10.60
CA CYS A 314 4.76 -20.88 10.10
C CYS A 314 6.20 -21.18 9.66
N ALA A 315 6.61 -20.67 8.51
CA ALA A 315 7.97 -20.84 8.03
C ALA A 315 8.95 -20.10 8.95
N LYS A 316 10.15 -20.65 9.11
CA LYS A 316 11.18 -20.09 10.01
C LYS A 316 11.59 -18.67 9.57
N GLU A 317 11.61 -18.42 8.26
CA GLU A 317 11.96 -17.13 7.65
C GLU A 317 10.96 -16.03 8.02
N ASP A 318 9.71 -16.40 8.33
CA ASP A 318 8.63 -15.48 8.65
C ASP A 318 8.39 -15.34 10.17
N ALA A 319 8.98 -16.20 10.99
CA ALA A 319 8.72 -16.29 12.43
C ALA A 319 9.49 -15.23 13.25
N TYR A 320 9.30 -13.95 12.95
CA TYR A 320 9.97 -12.85 13.65
C TYR A 320 9.57 -12.75 15.15
N TYR A 321 8.28 -12.94 15.44
CA TYR A 321 7.77 -13.08 16.80
C TYR A 321 7.07 -14.44 16.95
N PRO A 322 7.75 -15.45 17.50
CA PRO A 322 7.13 -16.75 17.72
C PRO A 322 6.01 -16.64 18.76
N HIS A 323 4.97 -17.45 18.61
CA HIS A 323 3.86 -17.46 19.55
C HIS A 323 4.30 -18.02 20.91
N PRO A 324 3.99 -17.33 22.02
CA PRO A 324 4.05 -17.95 23.34
C PRO A 324 3.00 -19.06 23.44
N TRP A 325 3.28 -20.14 24.18
CA TRP A 325 2.34 -21.27 24.34
C TRP A 325 0.93 -20.86 24.83
N ILE A 326 0.84 -19.79 25.61
CA ILE A 326 -0.45 -19.27 26.11
C ILE A 326 -1.30 -18.69 24.97
N GLN A 327 -0.68 -18.11 23.96
CA GLN A 327 -1.36 -17.64 22.76
C GLN A 327 -1.93 -18.82 21.97
N ASP A 328 -1.17 -19.89 21.82
CA ASP A 328 -1.66 -21.10 21.13
C ASP A 328 -2.81 -21.76 21.89
N LEU A 329 -2.75 -21.80 23.23
CA LEU A 329 -3.86 -22.26 24.06
C LEU A 329 -5.13 -21.42 23.87
N ILE A 330 -5.00 -20.09 23.78
CA ILE A 330 -6.13 -19.18 23.51
C ILE A 330 -6.72 -19.49 22.13
N TRP A 331 -5.86 -19.62 21.10
CA TRP A 331 -6.33 -19.91 19.75
C TRP A 331 -6.98 -21.29 19.64
N ASP A 332 -6.44 -22.31 20.30
CA ASP A 332 -7.02 -23.65 20.35
C ASP A 332 -8.36 -23.66 21.05
N THR A 333 -8.49 -22.92 22.15
CA THR A 333 -9.76 -22.78 22.87
C THR A 333 -10.81 -22.13 21.97
N LEU A 334 -10.46 -21.05 21.28
CA LEU A 334 -11.35 -20.37 20.35
C LEU A 334 -11.72 -21.28 19.17
N TYR A 335 -10.77 -22.04 18.63
CA TYR A 335 -10.97 -22.90 17.47
C TYR A 335 -11.84 -24.13 17.80
N VAL A 336 -11.58 -24.80 18.92
CA VAL A 336 -12.25 -26.05 19.29
C VAL A 336 -13.63 -25.80 19.90
N PHE A 337 -13.79 -24.75 20.69
CA PHE A 337 -15.03 -24.51 21.44
C PHE A 337 -15.85 -23.34 20.88
N THR A 338 -15.23 -22.18 20.74
CA THR A 338 -15.94 -20.93 20.41
C THR A 338 -16.45 -20.92 18.98
N GLU A 339 -15.62 -21.32 18.01
CA GLU A 339 -16.00 -21.31 16.60
C GLU A 339 -17.15 -22.28 16.27
N PRO A 340 -17.13 -23.56 16.70
CA PRO A 340 -18.27 -24.46 16.50
C PRO A 340 -19.56 -23.98 17.18
N LEU A 341 -19.44 -23.28 18.31
CA LEU A 341 -20.59 -22.71 19.01
C LEU A 341 -21.21 -21.55 18.22
N LEU A 342 -20.38 -20.59 17.79
CA LEU A 342 -20.82 -19.36 17.11
C LEU A 342 -21.20 -19.56 15.64
N THR A 343 -20.79 -20.66 15.01
CA THR A 343 -21.21 -21.03 13.64
C THR A 343 -22.53 -21.80 13.61
N ARG A 344 -23.07 -22.23 14.76
CA ARG A 344 -24.31 -23.02 14.84
C ARG A 344 -25.49 -22.19 15.33
N TRP A 345 -26.69 -22.62 14.96
CA TRP A 345 -27.92 -22.07 15.53
C TRP A 345 -27.99 -22.38 17.04
N PRO A 346 -28.43 -21.46 17.91
CA PRO A 346 -28.96 -20.12 17.61
C PRO A 346 -27.91 -19.00 17.57
N PHE A 347 -26.68 -19.25 18.04
CA PHE A 347 -25.64 -18.23 18.21
C PHE A 347 -25.21 -17.58 16.89
N ASN A 348 -25.19 -18.34 15.80
CA ASN A 348 -24.89 -17.80 14.48
C ASN A 348 -25.86 -16.68 14.09
N LYS A 349 -27.17 -16.93 14.25
CA LYS A 349 -28.24 -16.00 13.89
C LYS A 349 -28.28 -14.76 14.78
N PHE A 350 -28.10 -14.91 16.09
CA PHE A 350 -28.29 -13.80 17.02
C PHE A 350 -27.00 -13.07 17.43
N ILE A 351 -25.85 -13.73 17.35
CA ILE A 351 -24.56 -13.16 17.76
C ILE A 351 -23.67 -12.90 16.54
N ARG A 352 -23.40 -13.91 15.71
CA ARG A 352 -22.46 -13.76 14.58
C ARG A 352 -22.98 -12.79 13.53
N GLU A 353 -24.24 -12.93 13.12
CA GLU A 353 -24.85 -11.99 12.16
C GLU A 353 -24.85 -10.55 12.69
N LYS A 354 -25.16 -10.36 13.98
CA LYS A 354 -25.09 -9.04 14.63
C LYS A 354 -23.66 -8.49 14.66
N ALA A 355 -22.68 -9.33 14.97
CA ALA A 355 -21.28 -8.96 14.98
C ALA A 355 -20.78 -8.57 13.59
N LEU A 356 -21.18 -9.31 12.55
CA LEU A 356 -20.89 -8.99 11.15
C LEU A 356 -21.51 -7.64 10.74
N GLN A 357 -22.75 -7.37 11.13
CA GLN A 357 -23.39 -6.06 10.87
C GLN A 357 -22.61 -4.93 11.53
N VAL A 358 -22.28 -5.05 12.82
CA VAL A 358 -21.50 -4.03 13.55
C VAL A 358 -20.12 -3.84 12.92
N THR A 359 -19.49 -4.92 12.47
CA THR A 359 -18.18 -4.84 11.80
C THR A 359 -18.29 -4.06 10.49
N MET A 360 -19.32 -4.32 9.69
CA MET A 360 -19.55 -3.62 8.43
C MET A 360 -19.93 -2.15 8.63
N ASP A 361 -20.69 -1.82 9.69
CA ASP A 361 -20.99 -0.44 10.06
C ASP A 361 -19.69 0.36 10.36
N HIS A 362 -18.68 -0.29 10.97
CA HIS A 362 -17.36 0.33 11.19
C HIS A 362 -16.57 0.50 9.88
N ILE A 363 -16.65 -0.46 8.96
CA ILE A 363 -16.01 -0.37 7.64
C ILE A 363 -16.60 0.81 6.85
N HIS A 364 -17.93 0.88 6.70
CA HIS A 364 -18.59 1.99 6.02
C HIS A 364 -18.29 3.34 6.69
N TYR A 365 -18.18 3.36 8.01
CA TYR A 365 -17.80 4.57 8.72
C TYR A 365 -16.39 5.04 8.38
N GLU A 366 -15.38 4.17 8.39
CA GLU A 366 -14.02 4.55 7.98
C GLU A 366 -14.01 4.99 6.51
N ASP A 367 -14.66 4.23 5.64
CA ASP A 367 -14.74 4.52 4.21
C ASP A 367 -15.29 5.92 3.94
N HIS A 368 -16.42 6.26 4.56
CA HIS A 368 -17.02 7.59 4.41
C HIS A 368 -16.12 8.71 4.96
N ASN A 369 -15.56 8.54 6.16
CA ASN A 369 -14.71 9.57 6.78
C ASN A 369 -13.35 9.73 6.08
N SER A 370 -12.87 8.69 5.40
CA SER A 370 -11.62 8.69 4.66
C SER A 370 -11.79 8.92 3.15
N ARG A 371 -13.02 9.14 2.68
CA ARG A 371 -13.35 9.27 1.25
C ARG A 371 -12.80 8.10 0.43
N TYR A 372 -12.91 6.90 1.02
CA TYR A 372 -12.51 5.61 0.46
C TYR A 372 -11.00 5.48 0.19
N ILE A 373 -10.19 6.38 0.77
CA ILE A 373 -8.73 6.25 0.81
C ILE A 373 -8.34 5.32 1.95
N THR A 374 -9.01 5.37 3.10
CA THR A 374 -8.72 4.60 4.32
C THR A 374 -7.42 5.02 5.05
N ILE A 375 -6.87 4.22 5.99
CA ILE A 375 -5.62 4.56 6.72
C ILE A 375 -4.37 3.89 6.14
N GLY A 376 -4.50 3.00 5.16
CA GLY A 376 -3.40 2.16 4.67
C GLY A 376 -3.79 1.28 3.50
N CYS A 377 -2.84 0.94 2.62
CA CYS A 377 -3.11 0.12 1.45
C CYS A 377 -3.68 -1.26 1.77
N VAL A 378 -3.18 -1.89 2.84
CA VAL A 378 -3.63 -3.22 3.27
C VAL A 378 -5.11 -3.19 3.64
N GLU A 379 -5.49 -2.21 4.44
CA GLU A 379 -6.87 -2.01 4.87
C GLU A 379 -7.75 -1.55 3.70
N LYS A 380 -7.28 -0.61 2.87
CA LYS A 380 -7.97 -0.18 1.64
C LYS A 380 -8.45 -1.36 0.80
N VAL A 381 -7.59 -2.34 0.55
CA VAL A 381 -7.94 -3.50 -0.28
C VAL A 381 -8.94 -4.41 0.42
N LEU A 382 -8.79 -4.62 1.73
CA LEU A 382 -9.70 -5.46 2.51
C LEU A 382 -11.09 -4.83 2.69
N CYS A 383 -11.18 -3.52 2.97
CA CYS A 383 -12.44 -2.78 3.04
C CYS A 383 -13.13 -2.75 1.68
N MET A 384 -12.38 -2.49 0.60
CA MET A 384 -12.91 -2.61 -0.77
C MET A 384 -13.52 -3.98 -1.05
N LEU A 385 -12.83 -5.06 -0.68
CA LEU A 385 -13.34 -6.42 -0.84
C LEU A 385 -14.58 -6.65 0.05
N ALA A 386 -14.57 -6.20 1.30
CA ALA A 386 -15.70 -6.35 2.21
C ALA A 386 -16.95 -5.65 1.69
N CYS A 387 -16.84 -4.44 1.16
CA CYS A 387 -17.94 -3.72 0.50
C CYS A 387 -18.45 -4.46 -0.74
N TRP A 388 -17.56 -5.06 -1.54
CA TRP A 388 -17.98 -5.89 -2.67
C TRP A 388 -18.72 -7.15 -2.22
N VAL A 389 -18.25 -7.82 -1.16
CA VAL A 389 -18.89 -9.03 -0.61
C VAL A 389 -20.27 -8.71 -0.03
N GLU A 390 -20.44 -7.53 0.59
CA GLU A 390 -21.74 -7.06 1.05
C GLU A 390 -22.67 -6.75 -0.13
N HIS A 391 -22.23 -5.89 -1.04
CA HIS A 391 -23.01 -5.40 -2.17
C HIS A 391 -22.10 -5.17 -3.40
N PRO A 392 -21.95 -6.16 -4.31
CA PRO A 392 -21.01 -6.08 -5.44
C PRO A 392 -21.21 -4.87 -6.37
N ASN A 393 -22.46 -4.41 -6.50
CA ASN A 393 -22.84 -3.25 -7.33
C ASN A 393 -23.09 -1.97 -6.51
N GLY A 394 -22.76 -1.98 -5.22
CA GLY A 394 -22.97 -0.87 -4.29
C GLY A 394 -22.03 0.29 -4.54
N ASP A 395 -22.45 1.50 -4.14
CA ASP A 395 -21.67 2.71 -4.39
C ASP A 395 -20.36 2.75 -3.60
N SER A 396 -20.30 2.16 -2.40
CA SER A 396 -19.05 2.05 -1.62
C SER A 396 -17.95 1.35 -2.40
N PHE A 397 -18.26 0.25 -3.10
CA PHE A 397 -17.28 -0.46 -3.91
C PHE A 397 -16.82 0.36 -5.13
N LYS A 398 -17.73 1.05 -5.82
CA LYS A 398 -17.39 1.93 -6.95
C LYS A 398 -16.43 3.05 -6.53
N LYS A 399 -16.67 3.67 -5.38
CA LYS A 399 -15.81 4.72 -4.81
C LYS A 399 -14.44 4.17 -4.41
N HIS A 400 -14.38 2.96 -3.85
CA HIS A 400 -13.11 2.26 -3.59
C HIS A 400 -12.31 1.98 -4.87
N LEU A 401 -12.95 1.56 -5.95
CA LEU A 401 -12.29 1.32 -7.24
C LEU A 401 -11.70 2.62 -7.79
N ALA A 402 -12.45 3.71 -7.72
CA ALA A 402 -12.03 5.02 -8.21
C ALA A 402 -10.80 5.58 -7.48
N ARG A 403 -10.53 5.13 -6.25
CA ARG A 403 -9.37 5.49 -5.42
C ARG A 403 -8.15 4.59 -5.59
N ILE A 404 -8.19 3.56 -6.42
CA ILE A 404 -7.01 2.71 -6.68
C ILE A 404 -5.82 3.53 -7.24
N PRO A 405 -6.00 4.45 -8.20
CA PRO A 405 -4.88 5.23 -8.75
C PRO A 405 -4.10 6.03 -7.70
N ASP A 406 -4.77 6.50 -6.63
CA ASP A 406 -4.15 7.24 -5.52
C ASP A 406 -3.06 6.40 -4.78
N TYR A 407 -3.09 5.08 -4.96
CA TYR A 407 -2.20 4.11 -4.35
C TYR A 407 -1.10 3.59 -5.28
N LEU A 408 -1.09 3.98 -6.55
CA LEU A 408 -0.14 3.46 -7.54
C LEU A 408 0.96 4.47 -7.81
N TRP A 409 2.21 3.99 -7.78
CA TRP A 409 3.39 4.82 -7.99
C TRP A 409 4.30 4.20 -9.04
N VAL A 410 4.80 5.01 -9.98
CA VAL A 410 5.70 4.57 -11.05
C VAL A 410 7.08 5.18 -10.87
N ALA A 411 8.10 4.33 -10.86
CA ALA A 411 9.50 4.73 -10.88
C ALA A 411 10.30 3.86 -11.86
N GLU A 412 11.63 4.02 -11.91
CA GLU A 412 12.51 3.28 -12.82
C GLU A 412 12.56 1.77 -12.55
N ASP A 413 12.09 1.34 -11.39
CA ASP A 413 11.95 -0.07 -11.00
C ASP A 413 10.55 -0.64 -11.30
N GLY A 414 9.60 0.16 -11.80
CA GLY A 414 8.25 -0.28 -12.18
C GLY A 414 7.13 0.39 -11.38
N MET A 415 5.91 -0.16 -11.52
CA MET A 415 4.71 0.30 -10.82
C MET A 415 4.47 -0.54 -9.58
N LYS A 416 4.25 0.14 -8.46
CA LYS A 416 4.03 -0.47 -7.16
C LYS A 416 2.83 0.16 -6.46
N MET A 417 2.29 -0.58 -5.50
CA MET A 417 1.32 -0.03 -4.56
C MET A 417 2.07 0.58 -3.37
N GLN A 418 1.79 1.83 -3.04
CA GLN A 418 2.30 2.53 -1.85
C GLN A 418 1.33 2.44 -0.67
N SER A 419 1.76 2.73 0.56
CA SER A 419 0.88 2.64 1.75
C SER A 419 -0.22 3.69 1.75
N PHE A 420 0.16 4.94 1.53
CA PHE A 420 -0.58 6.17 1.26
C PHE A 420 0.53 7.20 1.05
N GLY A 421 0.32 8.25 0.26
CA GLY A 421 1.40 9.22 0.02
C GLY A 421 1.96 9.84 1.32
N SER A 422 3.14 10.45 1.25
CA SER A 422 3.76 11.15 2.39
C SER A 422 3.74 12.68 2.26
N GLN A 423 2.80 13.22 1.48
CA GLN A 423 2.79 14.62 1.03
C GLN A 423 2.90 15.64 2.17
N MET A 424 2.09 15.47 3.22
CA MET A 424 2.09 16.39 4.36
C MET A 424 3.35 16.24 5.22
N TRP A 425 3.80 15.00 5.44
CA TRP A 425 5.03 14.69 6.13
C TRP A 425 6.26 15.29 5.44
N ASP A 426 6.41 15.01 4.14
CA ASP A 426 7.54 15.47 3.33
C ASP A 426 7.54 16.99 3.21
N THR A 427 6.37 17.61 3.03
CA THR A 427 6.27 19.07 2.97
C THR A 427 6.59 19.72 4.31
N GLY A 428 6.15 19.13 5.42
CA GLY A 428 6.46 19.60 6.77
C GLY A 428 7.97 19.61 7.04
N PHE A 429 8.69 18.56 6.65
CA PHE A 429 10.15 18.52 6.79
C PHE A 429 10.87 19.37 5.75
N ALA A 430 10.39 19.39 4.50
CA ALA A 430 10.93 20.23 3.44
C ALA A 430 10.98 21.70 3.87
N ILE A 431 9.87 22.23 4.39
CA ILE A 431 9.81 23.63 4.83
C ILE A 431 10.74 23.88 6.02
N GLN A 432 10.80 22.98 7.01
CA GLN A 432 11.73 23.12 8.14
C GLN A 432 13.18 23.14 7.68
N ALA A 433 13.56 22.21 6.78
CA ALA A 433 14.91 22.14 6.23
C ALA A 433 15.26 23.40 5.41
N LEU A 434 14.32 23.87 4.58
CA LEU A 434 14.49 25.08 3.76
C LEU A 434 14.63 26.34 4.62
N LEU A 435 13.83 26.49 5.68
CA LEU A 435 13.94 27.61 6.63
C LEU A 435 15.28 27.60 7.37
N ALA A 436 15.77 26.42 7.79
CA ALA A 436 17.05 26.26 8.48
C ALA A 436 18.26 26.67 7.62
N THR A 437 18.10 26.80 6.30
CA THR A 437 19.19 27.25 5.41
C THR A 437 19.48 28.75 5.50
N ASN A 438 18.58 29.54 6.09
CA ASN A 438 18.64 31.01 6.10
C ASN A 438 18.71 31.65 4.69
N LEU A 439 18.24 30.95 3.65
CA LEU A 439 18.20 31.44 2.26
C LEU A 439 16.82 31.99 1.85
N ILE A 440 16.04 32.49 2.82
CA ILE A 440 14.62 32.86 2.64
C ILE A 440 14.41 33.82 1.47
N ASP A 441 15.33 34.78 1.29
CA ASP A 441 15.27 35.75 0.19
C ASP A 441 15.40 35.10 -1.21
N GLU A 442 16.05 33.93 -1.30
CA GLU A 442 16.21 33.17 -2.55
C GLU A 442 15.01 32.23 -2.82
N ILE A 443 14.29 31.80 -1.78
CA ILE A 443 13.26 30.75 -1.87
C ILE A 443 11.87 31.17 -1.36
N GLY A 444 11.62 32.46 -1.15
CA GLY A 444 10.34 32.99 -0.68
C GLY A 444 9.11 32.41 -1.40
N PRO A 445 9.08 32.34 -2.75
CA PRO A 445 7.96 31.72 -3.48
C PRO A 445 7.76 30.22 -3.20
N VAL A 446 8.84 29.48 -2.94
CA VAL A 446 8.80 28.04 -2.61
C VAL A 446 8.20 27.84 -1.23
N LEU A 447 8.66 28.61 -0.24
CA LEU A 447 8.14 28.61 1.12
C LEU A 447 6.65 29.02 1.15
N LYS A 448 6.26 30.03 0.36
CA LYS A 448 4.87 30.46 0.23
C LYS A 448 3.96 29.33 -0.28
N ARG A 449 4.32 28.66 -1.37
CA ARG A 449 3.53 27.53 -1.90
C ARG A 449 3.46 26.36 -0.92
N GLY A 450 4.58 26.05 -0.25
CA GLY A 450 4.59 25.01 0.79
C GLY A 450 3.65 25.37 1.94
N HIS A 451 3.65 26.62 2.38
CA HIS A 451 2.71 27.11 3.39
C HIS A 451 1.25 27.03 2.90
N GLU A 452 0.97 27.42 1.66
CA GLU A 452 -0.36 27.31 1.04
C GLU A 452 -0.85 25.86 1.01
N PHE A 453 0.03 24.90 0.67
CA PHE A 453 -0.27 23.48 0.73
C PHE A 453 -0.62 23.00 2.15
N ILE A 454 0.20 23.35 3.16
CA ILE A 454 -0.05 23.00 4.56
C ILE A 454 -1.39 23.58 5.02
N ASN A 455 -1.64 24.85 4.68
CA ASN A 455 -2.87 25.55 5.03
C ASN A 455 -4.11 24.94 4.36
N ALA A 456 -3.98 24.45 3.13
CA ALA A 456 -5.04 23.73 2.42
C ALA A 456 -5.25 22.31 2.98
N SER A 457 -4.20 21.67 3.48
CA SER A 457 -4.21 20.29 3.99
C SER A 457 -4.70 20.17 5.44
N GLN A 458 -4.82 21.28 6.15
CA GLN A 458 -5.42 21.30 7.48
C GLN A 458 -6.88 20.86 7.40
N ALA A 459 -7.30 19.96 8.29
CA ALA A 459 -8.66 19.41 8.30
C ALA A 459 -9.70 20.54 8.44
N ARG A 460 -10.30 20.94 7.31
CA ARG A 460 -11.28 22.02 7.20
C ARG A 460 -12.46 21.54 6.35
N SER A 461 -13.69 21.75 6.82
CA SER A 461 -14.85 21.79 5.93
C SER A 461 -15.17 23.27 5.66
N ARG A 462 -15.44 23.64 4.39
CA ARG A 462 -15.85 25.02 4.05
C ARG A 462 -17.36 25.15 4.29
N SER A 463 -17.79 25.79 5.39
CA SER A 463 -19.06 26.52 5.35
C SER A 463 -18.82 27.86 4.64
N ARG A 464 -19.71 28.23 3.72
CA ARG A 464 -19.72 29.58 3.16
C ARG A 464 -19.81 30.57 4.32
N ASP A 465 -18.93 31.55 4.31
CA ASP A 465 -18.80 32.61 5.32
C ASP A 465 -18.05 32.18 6.61
N PHE A 466 -16.79 32.63 6.67
CA PHE A 466 -15.79 32.45 7.76
C PHE A 466 -15.06 31.10 7.84
N VAL A 467 -13.72 31.15 7.68
CA VAL A 467 -12.83 30.00 7.93
C VAL A 467 -12.86 29.66 9.42
N LYS A 468 -13.66 28.67 9.81
CA LYS A 468 -13.60 28.00 11.12
C LYS A 468 -13.04 26.60 10.93
N VAL A 469 -11.90 26.33 11.56
CA VAL A 469 -11.22 25.03 11.62
C VAL A 469 -11.88 24.18 12.70
N LYS A 470 -12.92 23.37 12.42
CA LYS A 470 -13.80 22.87 13.51
C LYS A 470 -14.48 21.48 13.45
N ASP A 471 -14.16 20.56 12.53
CA ASP A 471 -14.96 19.31 12.48
C ASP A 471 -14.17 18.04 12.86
N ASN A 472 -14.62 17.40 13.94
CA ASN A 472 -14.27 16.01 14.25
C ASN A 472 -14.86 15.05 13.19
N PRO A 473 -14.44 13.77 13.15
CA PRO A 473 -15.08 12.79 12.29
C PRO A 473 -16.59 12.73 12.53
N SER A 474 -17.35 12.43 11.49
CA SER A 474 -18.82 12.49 11.50
C SER A 474 -19.45 11.69 12.66
N GLY A 475 -20.59 12.17 13.17
CA GLY A 475 -21.39 11.46 14.17
C GLY A 475 -20.68 11.23 15.51
N ASP A 476 -21.01 10.12 16.17
CA ASP A 476 -20.36 9.70 17.43
C ASP A 476 -19.05 8.97 17.14
N PHE A 477 -18.03 9.73 16.74
CA PHE A 477 -16.71 9.20 16.37
C PHE A 477 -16.00 8.47 17.51
N LYS A 478 -16.34 8.76 18.78
CA LYS A 478 -15.80 8.05 19.95
C LYS A 478 -16.30 6.61 20.00
N ARG A 479 -17.57 6.38 19.66
CA ARG A 479 -18.13 5.03 19.52
C ARG A 479 -17.47 4.24 18.39
N MET A 480 -16.93 4.93 17.39
CA MET A 480 -16.18 4.34 16.27
C MET A 480 -14.65 4.29 16.51
N TYR A 481 -14.22 4.55 17.74
CA TYR A 481 -12.82 4.49 18.19
C TYR A 481 -11.86 5.42 17.44
N ARG A 482 -12.38 6.53 16.90
CA ARG A 482 -11.55 7.61 16.35
C ARG A 482 -11.13 8.58 17.45
N HIS A 483 -9.96 9.17 17.29
CA HIS A 483 -9.49 10.25 18.14
C HIS A 483 -10.10 11.59 17.71
N ILE A 484 -10.09 12.56 18.62
CA ILE A 484 -10.36 13.96 18.30
C ILE A 484 -9.29 14.39 17.29
N SER A 485 -9.73 14.89 16.13
CA SER A 485 -8.84 15.36 15.04
C SER A 485 -9.09 16.82 14.67
N GLU A 486 -9.99 17.51 15.37
CA GLU A 486 -10.17 18.96 15.28
C GLU A 486 -8.82 19.64 15.53
N GLU A 487 -8.44 20.59 14.66
CA GLU A 487 -7.14 21.29 14.68
C GLU A 487 -5.90 20.44 14.32
N GLY A 488 -6.08 19.14 14.05
CA GLY A 488 -5.02 18.24 13.61
C GLY A 488 -4.60 18.43 12.15
N LEU A 489 -3.35 18.08 11.86
CA LEU A 489 -2.90 17.79 10.50
C LEU A 489 -2.91 16.26 10.35
N ASP A 490 -3.58 15.75 9.32
CA ASP A 490 -3.29 14.39 8.90
C ASP A 490 -1.83 14.35 8.47
N LEU A 491 -1.00 13.50 9.08
CA LEU A 491 0.42 13.36 8.73
C LEU A 491 0.63 12.83 7.29
N PHE A 492 -0.46 12.46 6.62
CA PHE A 492 -0.56 11.75 5.35
C PHE A 492 -1.68 12.41 4.51
N PRO A 493 -1.88 12.08 3.20
CA PRO A 493 -2.52 12.98 2.27
C PRO A 493 -3.84 13.52 2.81
N PRO A 494 -4.10 14.82 2.64
CA PRO A 494 -5.37 15.39 3.05
C PRO A 494 -6.51 14.64 2.33
N LYS A 495 -7.34 13.98 3.14
CA LYS A 495 -8.38 13.03 2.69
C LYS A 495 -9.43 13.69 1.81
#